data_AF-A0A351CLL8-F1
#
_entry.id   AF-A0A351CLL8-F1
#
_cell.length_a   1.000
_cell.length_b   1.000
_cell.length_c   1.000
_cell.angle_alpha   90.00
_cell.angle_beta   90.00
_cell.angle_gamma   90.00
#
_symmetry.space_group_name_H-M   'P 1'
#
loop_
_entity.id
_entity.type
_entity.pdbx_description
1 polymer ?
#
loop_
_entity_poly.entity_id
_entity_poly.type
_entity_poly.pdbx_seq_one_letter_code
_entity_poly.pdbx_strand_id
1 'polypeptide(L)'
;MKRAIIIVLDSLGIGASADAESYGDNGSNTLGHIADYCAEGMANNELRRGYLNIPNLQRWGLVAAANKSCGKELPTKQQINPINAYGYAREISKGKDTPSGHWEICGLPVPLQWGTFPNKDSCFPKKLMQTLIDEGKLNGTLGNKHASGTTILQEFGEEHIKSKMPICYTSADSVFQIAAHEDHFGLDRLYELCDIAKRLVEPFNIARVIARPFVGNSSANFERTAN
;
A
#
# COMPACT_ATOMS: atom_id res chain seq x y z
N MET A 1 -30.00 17.81 4.84
CA MET A 1 -28.55 17.84 5.17
C MET A 1 -27.85 18.60 4.04
N LYS A 2 -27.12 19.70 4.30
CA LYS A 2 -26.54 20.54 3.22
C LYS A 2 -25.12 20.10 2.80
N ARG A 3 -24.38 19.44 3.69
CA ARG A 3 -23.01 18.96 3.48
C ARG A 3 -22.80 17.67 4.27
N ALA A 4 -22.03 16.75 3.71
CA ALA A 4 -21.49 15.58 4.40
C ALA A 4 -19.96 15.63 4.28
N ILE A 5 -19.25 15.27 5.34
CA ILE A 5 -17.78 15.20 5.37
C ILE A 5 -17.41 13.77 5.71
N ILE A 6 -16.69 13.10 4.82
CA ILE A 6 -16.17 11.76 5.02
C ILE A 6 -14.69 11.88 5.34
N ILE A 7 -14.26 11.30 6.46
CA ILE A 7 -12.85 11.24 6.87
C ILE A 7 -12.46 9.77 6.92
N VAL A 8 -11.48 9.39 6.09
CA VAL A 8 -10.93 8.03 6.06
C VAL A 8 -9.61 8.04 6.84
N LEU A 9 -9.54 7.25 7.92
CA LEU A 9 -8.29 6.95 8.62
C LEU A 9 -7.68 5.72 7.96
N ASP A 10 -6.85 5.95 6.94
CA ASP A 10 -6.32 4.88 6.09
C ASP A 10 -5.62 3.80 6.93
N SER A 11 -5.85 2.53 6.60
CA SER A 11 -5.37 1.31 7.26
C SER A 11 -5.80 1.06 8.72
N LEU A 12 -6.63 1.93 9.34
CA LEU A 12 -7.01 1.80 10.75
C LEU A 12 -8.15 0.77 10.96
N GLY A 13 -7.83 -0.51 10.81
CA GLY A 13 -8.74 -1.62 11.12
C GLY A 13 -9.08 -1.73 12.61
N ILE A 14 -10.29 -2.21 12.91
CA ILE A 14 -10.82 -2.37 14.28
C ILE A 14 -11.16 -3.83 14.62
N GLY A 15 -10.40 -4.77 14.05
CA GLY A 15 -10.52 -6.21 14.25
C GLY A 15 -10.65 -6.98 12.93
N ALA A 16 -10.27 -8.26 12.96
CA ALA A 16 -10.36 -9.16 11.83
C ALA A 16 -11.82 -9.34 11.38
N SER A 17 -12.06 -9.31 10.07
CA SER A 17 -13.35 -9.66 9.49
C SER A 17 -13.62 -11.17 9.54
N ALA A 18 -14.87 -11.57 9.32
CA ALA A 18 -15.27 -12.98 9.35
C ALA A 18 -14.57 -13.84 8.29
N ASP A 19 -14.06 -13.24 7.23
CA ASP A 19 -13.37 -13.86 6.10
C ASP A 19 -11.85 -13.67 6.14
N ALA A 20 -11.29 -13.16 7.25
CA ALA A 20 -9.86 -12.88 7.40
C ALA A 20 -8.95 -14.08 7.09
N GLU A 21 -9.40 -15.31 7.33
CA GLU A 21 -8.68 -16.53 7.00
C GLU A 21 -8.32 -16.62 5.52
N SER A 22 -9.24 -16.20 4.63
CA SER A 22 -9.02 -16.21 3.17
C SER A 22 -7.91 -15.26 2.72
N TYR A 23 -7.54 -14.31 3.57
CA TYR A 23 -6.45 -13.36 3.37
C TYR A 23 -5.19 -13.68 4.19
N GLY A 24 -5.21 -14.74 5.01
CA GLY A 24 -4.14 -15.06 5.95
C GLY A 24 -4.04 -14.12 7.15
N ASP A 25 -5.08 -13.34 7.44
CA ASP A 25 -5.07 -12.25 8.42
C ASP A 25 -5.80 -12.61 9.73
N ASN A 26 -5.89 -13.90 10.06
CA ASN A 26 -6.52 -14.35 11.30
C ASN A 26 -5.87 -13.68 12.52
N GLY A 27 -6.68 -13.08 13.37
CA GLY A 27 -6.23 -12.36 14.57
C GLY A 27 -5.71 -10.94 14.30
N SER A 28 -5.77 -10.43 13.07
CA SER A 28 -5.44 -9.03 12.79
C SER A 28 -6.35 -8.07 13.57
N ASN A 29 -5.75 -7.05 14.20
CA ASN A 29 -6.49 -6.03 14.94
C ASN A 29 -5.65 -4.76 15.09
N THR A 30 -5.63 -3.89 14.09
CA THR A 30 -4.75 -2.70 14.07
C THR A 30 -4.94 -1.83 15.31
N LEU A 31 -6.15 -1.31 15.54
CA LEU A 31 -6.41 -0.42 16.68
C LEU A 31 -6.23 -1.15 18.03
N GLY A 32 -6.65 -2.41 18.14
CA GLY A 32 -6.50 -3.20 19.35
C GLY A 32 -5.04 -3.45 19.71
N HIS A 33 -4.22 -3.91 18.75
CA HIS A 33 -2.79 -4.13 18.96
C HIS A 33 -2.04 -2.82 19.26
N ILE A 34 -2.42 -1.69 18.62
CA ILE A 34 -1.87 -0.38 18.99
C ILE A 34 -2.21 -0.04 20.45
N ALA A 35 -3.45 -0.27 20.88
CA ALA A 35 -3.87 -0.01 22.26
C ALA A 35 -3.13 -0.90 23.26
N ASP A 36 -3.00 -2.21 22.99
CA ASP A 36 -2.26 -3.17 23.82
C ASP A 36 -0.77 -2.74 23.92
N TYR A 37 -0.12 -2.44 22.79
CA TYR A 37 1.28 -1.98 22.75
C TYR A 37 1.51 -0.65 23.48
N CYS A 38 0.50 0.23 23.48
CA CYS A 38 0.52 1.42 24.31
C CYS A 38 0.41 1.08 25.80
N ALA A 39 -0.54 0.23 26.19
CA ALA A 39 -0.76 -0.17 27.57
C ALA A 39 0.46 -0.85 28.19
N GLU A 40 1.19 -1.63 27.41
CA GLU A 40 2.46 -2.28 27.79
C GLU A 40 3.64 -1.29 27.88
N GLY A 41 3.44 -0.03 27.51
CA GLY A 41 4.48 1.00 27.51
C GLY A 41 5.50 0.87 26.37
N MET A 42 5.30 -0.08 25.45
CA MET A 42 6.20 -0.34 24.33
C MET A 42 6.19 0.79 23.28
N ALA A 43 5.11 1.56 23.21
CA ALA A 43 5.03 2.78 22.40
C ALA A 43 5.54 4.06 23.10
N ASN A 44 6.14 3.98 24.29
CA ASN A 44 6.60 5.17 25.01
C ASN A 44 7.77 5.86 24.29
N ASN A 45 7.68 7.17 24.09
CA ASN A 45 8.75 8.01 23.56
C ASN A 45 8.66 9.44 24.10
N GLU A 46 9.34 10.40 23.47
CA GLU A 46 9.31 11.82 23.86
C GLU A 46 7.93 12.47 23.67
N LEU A 47 7.14 11.99 22.69
CA LEU A 47 5.86 12.57 22.32
C LEU A 47 4.67 11.94 23.06
N ARG A 48 4.79 10.69 23.51
CA ARG A 48 3.65 9.94 24.03
C ARG A 48 4.06 8.89 25.08
N ARG A 49 3.25 8.75 26.14
CA ARG A 49 3.48 7.75 27.21
C ARG A 49 2.18 7.15 27.76
N GLY A 50 2.24 5.90 28.22
CA GLY A 50 1.16 5.19 28.92
C GLY A 50 0.09 4.60 28.00
N TYR A 51 -1.16 4.60 28.41
CA TYR A 51 -2.28 4.11 27.60
C TYR A 51 -2.58 5.01 26.38
N LEU A 52 -3.22 4.43 25.35
CA LEU A 52 -3.68 5.18 24.18
C LEU A 52 -4.70 6.26 24.60
N ASN A 53 -4.43 7.52 24.26
CA ASN A 53 -5.21 8.67 24.68
C ASN A 53 -5.89 9.36 23.47
N ILE A 54 -7.11 8.94 23.16
CA ILE A 54 -7.89 9.41 22.00
C ILE A 54 -9.31 9.87 22.38
N PRO A 55 -9.49 10.78 23.35
CA PRO A 55 -10.78 11.08 23.96
C PRO A 55 -11.82 11.60 22.95
N ASN A 56 -11.39 12.37 21.95
CA ASN A 56 -12.29 12.87 20.90
C ASN A 56 -12.83 11.75 20.01
N LEU A 57 -12.00 10.78 19.63
CA LEU A 57 -12.41 9.63 18.82
C LEU A 57 -13.28 8.66 19.63
N GLN A 58 -13.02 8.51 20.94
CA GLN A 58 -13.93 7.77 21.82
C GLN A 58 -15.31 8.42 21.88
N ARG A 59 -15.35 9.75 22.04
CA ARG A 59 -16.60 10.53 22.03
C ARG A 59 -17.39 10.34 20.73
N TRP A 60 -16.71 10.20 19.60
CA TRP A 60 -17.32 9.88 18.30
C TRP A 60 -17.68 8.39 18.12
N GLY A 61 -17.22 7.51 19.00
CA GLY A 61 -17.60 6.10 19.05
C GLY A 61 -16.62 5.11 18.43
N LEU A 62 -15.40 5.52 18.10
CA LEU A 62 -14.38 4.62 17.52
C LEU A 62 -14.08 3.42 18.43
N VAL A 63 -13.81 3.68 19.73
CA VAL A 63 -13.52 2.61 20.70
C VAL A 63 -14.75 1.74 20.94
N ALA A 64 -15.94 2.32 20.99
CA ALA A 64 -17.18 1.55 21.15
C ALA A 64 -17.45 0.63 19.93
N ALA A 65 -17.14 1.08 18.71
CA ALA A 65 -17.20 0.26 17.50
C ALA A 65 -16.16 -0.87 17.52
N ALA A 66 -14.92 -0.56 17.90
CA ALA A 66 -13.84 -1.54 18.01
C ALA A 66 -14.14 -2.62 19.06
N ASN A 67 -14.61 -2.23 20.24
CA ASN A 67 -15.01 -3.17 21.30
C ASN A 67 -16.10 -4.14 20.82
N LYS A 68 -17.09 -3.63 20.07
CA LYS A 68 -18.15 -4.46 19.47
C LYS A 68 -17.62 -5.38 18.38
N SER A 69 -16.76 -4.87 17.50
CA SER A 69 -16.16 -5.64 16.40
C SER A 69 -15.28 -6.78 16.92
N CYS A 70 -14.48 -6.52 17.96
CA CYS A 70 -13.52 -7.50 18.52
C CYS A 70 -14.12 -8.39 19.61
N GLY A 71 -15.23 -7.99 20.25
CA GLY A 71 -15.75 -8.65 21.44
C GLY A 71 -14.87 -8.49 22.70
N LYS A 72 -13.92 -7.54 22.70
CA LYS A 72 -12.98 -7.26 23.80
C LYS A 72 -12.90 -5.75 24.03
N GLU A 73 -12.79 -5.33 25.29
CA GLU A 73 -12.54 -3.93 25.64
C GLU A 73 -11.09 -3.51 25.33
N LEU A 74 -10.93 -2.41 24.59
CA LEU A 74 -9.62 -1.84 24.28
C LEU A 74 -9.02 -1.12 25.50
N PRO A 75 -7.72 -1.32 25.80
CA PRO A 75 -7.05 -0.64 26.91
C PRO A 75 -6.70 0.81 26.54
N THR A 76 -7.62 1.73 26.85
CA THR A 76 -7.42 3.17 26.62
C THR A 76 -7.21 3.91 27.94
N LYS A 77 -6.68 5.14 27.89
CA LYS A 77 -6.35 5.93 29.09
C LYS A 77 -7.54 6.15 30.02
N GLN A 78 -8.74 6.23 29.45
CA GLN A 78 -9.99 6.43 30.16
C GLN A 78 -11.12 5.88 29.28
N GLN A 79 -12.20 5.42 29.90
CA GLN A 79 -13.40 5.02 29.19
C GLN A 79 -14.32 6.24 28.99
N ILE A 80 -14.80 6.45 27.76
CA ILE A 80 -15.72 7.52 27.40
C ILE A 80 -16.90 6.93 26.62
N ASN A 81 -18.12 7.22 27.08
CA ASN A 81 -19.32 6.83 26.37
C ASN A 81 -19.48 7.64 25.07
N PRO A 82 -19.83 7.00 23.94
CA PRO A 82 -20.08 7.70 22.68
C PRO A 82 -21.31 8.59 22.77
N ILE A 83 -21.27 9.77 22.16
CA ILE A 83 -22.40 10.71 22.09
C ILE A 83 -23.10 10.74 20.73
N ASN A 84 -22.57 10.00 19.75
CA ASN A 84 -23.06 9.96 18.37
C ASN A 84 -23.33 8.49 17.95
N ALA A 85 -24.00 8.31 16.82
CA ALA A 85 -24.15 6.99 16.21
C ALA A 85 -22.77 6.41 15.83
N TYR A 86 -22.61 5.11 16.06
CA TYR A 86 -21.39 4.38 15.75
C TYR A 86 -21.71 2.96 15.31
N GLY A 87 -20.80 2.38 14.55
CA GLY A 87 -20.89 1.01 14.05
C GLY A 87 -19.56 0.57 13.46
N TYR A 88 -19.50 -0.68 13.03
CA TYR A 88 -18.39 -1.21 12.24
C TYR A 88 -18.99 -1.81 10.96
N ALA A 89 -18.21 -1.77 9.89
CA ALA A 89 -18.58 -2.32 8.59
C ALA A 89 -17.71 -3.53 8.29
N ARG A 90 -18.24 -4.45 7.49
CA ARG A 90 -17.48 -5.55 6.88
C ARG A 90 -17.44 -5.29 5.38
N GLU A 91 -16.24 -5.23 4.83
CA GLU A 91 -16.02 -5.10 3.39
C GLU A 91 -16.64 -6.29 2.64
N ILE A 92 -17.25 -6.01 1.49
CA ILE A 92 -17.88 -7.01 0.61
C ILE A 92 -16.99 -7.28 -0.61
N SER A 93 -16.18 -6.30 -0.99
CA SER A 93 -15.15 -6.42 -2.03
C SER A 93 -14.18 -7.55 -1.71
N LYS A 94 -13.65 -8.19 -2.76
CA LYS A 94 -12.68 -9.29 -2.61
C LYS A 94 -11.23 -8.81 -2.41
N GLY A 95 -10.98 -7.54 -2.70
CA GLY A 95 -9.68 -6.91 -2.48
C GLY A 95 -9.65 -6.22 -1.12
N LYS A 96 -8.49 -6.24 -0.46
CA LYS A 96 -8.19 -5.45 0.75
C LYS A 96 -7.26 -4.26 0.46
N ASP A 97 -7.17 -3.88 -0.82
CA ASP A 97 -6.35 -2.77 -1.32
C ASP A 97 -7.09 -1.42 -1.20
N THR A 98 -6.33 -0.33 -1.11
CA THR A 98 -6.87 1.03 -0.95
C THR A 98 -7.93 1.39 -2.00
N PRO A 99 -7.75 1.16 -3.32
CA PRO A 99 -8.80 1.42 -4.31
C PRO A 99 -10.12 0.70 -4.05
N SER A 100 -10.08 -0.62 -3.79
CA SER A 100 -11.30 -1.42 -3.55
C SER A 100 -12.13 -0.86 -2.40
N GLY A 101 -11.50 -0.59 -1.24
CA GLY A 101 -12.19 -0.03 -0.09
C GLY A 101 -12.76 1.37 -0.34
N HIS A 102 -12.02 2.23 -1.07
CA HIS A 102 -12.52 3.57 -1.41
C HIS A 102 -13.70 3.53 -2.38
N TRP A 103 -13.68 2.62 -3.36
CA TRP A 103 -14.81 2.42 -4.27
C TRP A 103 -16.04 1.90 -3.52
N GLU A 104 -15.87 0.95 -2.61
CA GLU A 104 -16.98 0.42 -1.81
C GLU A 104 -17.59 1.47 -0.88
N ILE A 105 -16.77 2.31 -0.23
CA ILE A 105 -17.26 3.46 0.56
C ILE A 105 -18.14 4.39 -0.29
N CYS A 106 -17.85 4.50 -1.59
CA CYS A 106 -18.62 5.31 -2.54
C CYS A 106 -19.78 4.54 -3.21
N GLY A 107 -20.06 3.30 -2.79
CA GLY A 107 -21.17 2.49 -3.30
C GLY A 107 -20.83 1.58 -4.48
N LEU A 108 -19.55 1.33 -4.75
CA LEU A 108 -19.07 0.48 -5.85
C LEU A 108 -18.22 -0.68 -5.33
N PRO A 109 -18.84 -1.78 -4.85
CA PRO A 109 -18.10 -2.97 -4.40
C PRO A 109 -17.33 -3.61 -5.57
N VAL A 110 -16.12 -4.12 -5.29
CA VAL A 110 -15.21 -4.73 -6.25
C VAL A 110 -15.25 -6.26 -6.10
N PRO A 111 -16.00 -6.98 -6.95
CA PRO A 111 -16.19 -8.43 -6.81
C PRO A 111 -14.99 -9.25 -7.31
N LEU A 112 -13.97 -8.59 -7.86
CA LEU A 112 -12.80 -9.20 -8.47
C LEU A 112 -11.60 -9.02 -7.55
N GLN A 113 -10.74 -10.03 -7.49
CA GLN A 113 -9.46 -9.94 -6.81
C GLN A 113 -8.41 -9.42 -7.80
N TRP A 114 -7.75 -8.32 -7.45
CA TRP A 114 -6.60 -7.85 -8.22
C TRP A 114 -5.47 -8.88 -8.18
N GLY A 115 -4.73 -9.01 -9.28
CA GLY A 115 -3.54 -9.86 -9.28
C GLY A 115 -2.41 -9.23 -8.49
N THR A 116 -1.56 -10.05 -7.93
CA THR A 116 -0.29 -9.64 -7.31
C THR A 116 0.83 -10.53 -7.84
N PHE A 117 2.07 -10.07 -7.70
CA PHE A 117 3.23 -10.90 -8.01
C PHE A 117 3.75 -11.58 -6.73
N PRO A 118 4.27 -12.81 -6.81
CA PRO A 118 4.75 -13.54 -5.65
C PRO A 118 5.94 -12.82 -4.99
N ASN A 119 5.99 -12.83 -3.66
CA ASN A 119 7.09 -12.24 -2.89
C ASN A 119 8.34 -13.14 -2.92
N LYS A 120 9.08 -13.08 -4.02
CA LYS A 120 10.36 -13.79 -4.25
C LYS A 120 11.19 -13.06 -5.30
N ASP A 121 12.46 -13.42 -5.42
CA ASP A 121 13.30 -12.94 -6.52
C ASP A 121 12.76 -13.43 -7.87
N SER A 122 12.92 -12.60 -8.91
CA SER A 122 12.32 -12.84 -10.23
C SER A 122 10.81 -13.08 -10.14
N CYS A 123 10.12 -12.17 -9.45
CA CYS A 123 8.69 -12.27 -9.18
C CYS A 123 7.84 -12.17 -10.45
N PHE A 124 8.34 -11.51 -11.49
CA PHE A 124 7.64 -11.34 -12.75
C PHE A 124 7.78 -12.57 -13.67
N PRO A 125 6.71 -13.01 -14.34
CA PRO A 125 6.79 -14.07 -15.33
C PRO A 125 7.81 -13.76 -16.43
N LYS A 126 8.65 -14.74 -16.79
CA LYS A 126 9.70 -14.55 -17.81
C LYS A 126 9.15 -14.04 -19.14
N LYS A 127 7.99 -14.55 -19.57
CA LYS A 127 7.34 -14.10 -20.80
C LYS A 127 6.94 -12.62 -20.74
N LEU A 128 6.38 -12.16 -19.61
CA LEU A 128 6.04 -10.76 -19.40
C LEU A 128 7.28 -9.87 -19.56
N MET A 129 8.37 -10.24 -18.88
CA MET A 129 9.61 -9.44 -18.92
C MET A 129 10.26 -9.47 -20.29
N GLN A 130 10.29 -10.62 -20.97
CA GLN A 130 10.86 -10.72 -22.31
C GLN A 130 10.07 -9.86 -23.31
N THR A 131 8.74 -9.93 -23.29
CA THR A 131 7.91 -9.09 -24.16
C THR A 131 8.08 -7.60 -23.86
N LEU A 132 8.20 -7.21 -22.58
CA LEU A 132 8.49 -5.82 -22.20
C LEU A 132 9.85 -5.36 -22.73
N ILE A 133 10.87 -6.22 -22.66
CA ILE A 133 12.21 -5.95 -23.19
C ILE A 133 12.17 -5.75 -24.71
N ASP A 134 11.49 -6.66 -25.42
CA ASP A 134 11.42 -6.66 -26.87
C ASP A 134 10.62 -5.45 -27.39
N GLU A 135 9.41 -5.22 -26.86
CA GLU A 135 8.54 -4.12 -27.29
C GLU A 135 9.07 -2.75 -26.82
N GLY A 136 9.64 -2.68 -25.62
CA GLY A 136 10.26 -1.48 -25.06
C GLY A 136 11.65 -1.17 -25.62
N LYS A 137 12.19 -2.04 -26.49
CA LYS A 137 13.55 -1.94 -27.06
C LYS A 137 14.60 -1.71 -25.97
N LEU A 138 14.57 -2.55 -24.94
CA LEU A 138 15.44 -2.48 -23.77
C LEU A 138 16.63 -3.41 -23.93
N ASN A 139 17.75 -3.07 -23.28
CA ASN A 139 18.90 -3.98 -23.17
C ASN A 139 18.70 -5.05 -22.08
N GLY A 140 17.64 -4.93 -21.28
CA GLY A 140 17.34 -5.76 -20.12
C GLY A 140 16.55 -4.97 -19.07
N THR A 141 16.37 -5.56 -17.89
CA THR A 141 15.69 -4.92 -16.74
C THR A 141 16.42 -5.26 -15.45
N LEU A 142 16.34 -4.35 -14.47
CA LEU A 142 16.92 -4.49 -13.13
C LEU A 142 15.83 -4.69 -12.07
N GLY A 143 16.21 -5.17 -10.87
CA GLY A 143 15.30 -5.37 -9.75
C GLY A 143 14.50 -6.65 -9.81
N ASN A 144 13.45 -6.67 -10.64
CA ASN A 144 12.53 -7.79 -10.87
C ASN A 144 12.02 -8.49 -9.60
N LYS A 145 11.81 -7.70 -8.53
CA LYS A 145 11.47 -8.19 -7.18
C LYS A 145 10.54 -7.22 -6.45
N HIS A 146 10.09 -7.64 -5.26
CA HIS A 146 9.42 -6.78 -4.30
C HIS A 146 10.44 -5.85 -3.62
N ALA A 147 10.16 -4.56 -3.56
CA ALA A 147 11.02 -3.59 -2.87
C ALA A 147 10.30 -2.29 -2.54
N SER A 148 10.83 -1.56 -1.55
CA SER A 148 10.49 -0.15 -1.37
C SER A 148 11.13 0.70 -2.48
N GLY A 149 10.49 1.83 -2.83
CA GLY A 149 11.03 2.74 -3.84
C GLY A 149 12.39 3.35 -3.48
N THR A 150 12.68 3.56 -2.19
CA THR A 150 13.99 4.06 -1.75
C THR A 150 15.06 2.97 -1.83
N THR A 151 14.74 1.76 -1.36
CA THR A 151 15.67 0.62 -1.37
C THR A 151 16.06 0.23 -2.79
N ILE A 152 15.09 0.16 -3.72
CA ILE A 152 15.38 -0.27 -5.09
C ILE A 152 16.26 0.72 -5.85
N LEU A 153 16.14 2.03 -5.56
CA LEU A 153 16.99 3.06 -6.14
C LEU A 153 18.41 3.00 -5.56
N GLN A 154 18.54 2.79 -4.26
CA GLN A 154 19.85 2.61 -3.62
C GLN A 154 20.59 1.39 -4.18
N GLU A 155 19.88 0.31 -4.46
CA GLU A 155 20.46 -0.94 -4.95
C GLU A 155 20.81 -0.90 -6.46
N PHE A 156 19.92 -0.38 -7.30
CA PHE A 156 20.05 -0.48 -8.75
C PHE A 156 20.21 0.85 -9.49
N GLY A 157 20.13 2.00 -8.81
CA GLY A 157 20.15 3.32 -9.46
C GLY A 157 21.46 3.59 -10.22
N GLU A 158 22.61 3.24 -9.64
CA GLU A 158 23.90 3.42 -10.31
C GLU A 158 24.08 2.47 -11.50
N GLU A 159 23.61 1.22 -11.37
CA GLU A 159 23.63 0.25 -12.47
C GLU A 159 22.68 0.66 -13.60
N HIS A 160 21.51 1.20 -13.27
CA HIS A 160 20.58 1.78 -14.23
C HIS A 160 21.23 2.92 -15.03
N ILE A 161 21.94 3.83 -14.36
CA ILE A 161 22.63 4.95 -15.03
C ILE A 161 23.67 4.43 -16.03
N LYS A 162 24.44 3.41 -15.65
CA LYS A 162 25.50 2.81 -16.47
C LYS A 162 24.94 2.00 -17.64
N SER A 163 23.97 1.13 -17.38
CA SER A 163 23.45 0.14 -18.34
C SER A 163 22.29 0.64 -19.18
N LYS A 164 21.60 1.70 -18.73
CA LYS A 164 20.33 2.21 -19.26
C LYS A 164 19.17 1.21 -19.17
N MET A 165 19.31 0.12 -18.41
CA MET A 165 18.23 -0.83 -18.16
C MET A 165 17.27 -0.27 -17.10
N PRO A 166 15.97 -0.12 -17.37
CA PRO A 166 15.02 0.37 -16.39
C PRO A 166 14.86 -0.61 -15.21
N ILE A 167 14.52 -0.07 -14.05
CA ILE A 167 14.37 -0.84 -12.81
C ILE A 167 12.89 -1.21 -12.66
N CYS A 168 12.57 -2.49 -12.81
CA CYS A 168 11.20 -2.99 -12.66
C CYS A 168 11.04 -3.61 -11.27
N TYR A 169 10.00 -3.22 -10.53
CA TYR A 169 9.74 -3.74 -9.19
C TYR A 169 8.26 -3.67 -8.83
N THR A 170 7.90 -4.33 -7.73
CA THR A 170 6.51 -4.39 -7.24
C THR A 170 6.47 -4.23 -5.72
N SER A 171 5.28 -4.31 -5.14
CA SER A 171 5.02 -4.23 -3.70
C SER A 171 3.97 -5.25 -3.29
N ALA A 172 3.51 -5.20 -2.04
CA ALA A 172 2.38 -6.01 -1.58
C ALA A 172 1.07 -5.69 -2.33
N ASP A 173 0.91 -4.45 -2.81
CA ASP A 173 -0.24 -4.03 -3.61
C ASP A 173 -0.18 -4.54 -5.07
N SER A 174 -1.33 -4.52 -5.74
CA SER A 174 -1.47 -4.83 -7.17
C SER A 174 -0.85 -3.75 -8.08
N VAL A 175 0.48 -3.71 -8.14
CA VAL A 175 1.22 -2.71 -8.90
C VAL A 175 2.41 -3.28 -9.67
N PHE A 176 2.71 -2.69 -10.81
CA PHE A 176 3.98 -2.85 -11.54
C PHE A 176 4.65 -1.49 -11.65
N GLN A 177 5.85 -1.34 -11.11
CA GLN A 177 6.53 -0.04 -11.01
C GLN A 177 7.78 -0.06 -11.88
N ILE A 178 8.02 1.04 -12.59
CA ILE A 178 9.21 1.21 -13.42
C ILE A 178 9.92 2.47 -12.98
N ALA A 179 11.12 2.31 -12.42
CA ALA A 179 11.99 3.42 -12.07
C ALA A 179 13.06 3.64 -13.16
N ALA A 180 13.24 4.90 -13.54
CA ALA A 180 14.27 5.31 -14.49
C ALA A 180 14.73 6.74 -14.20
N HIS A 181 16.02 6.98 -14.42
CA HIS A 181 16.63 8.28 -14.18
C HIS A 181 16.32 9.23 -15.34
N GLU A 182 15.85 10.44 -15.03
CA GLU A 182 15.33 11.38 -16.04
C GLU A 182 16.38 11.73 -17.10
N ASP A 183 17.57 12.18 -16.70
CA ASP A 183 18.63 12.59 -17.65
C ASP A 183 19.23 11.42 -18.46
N HIS A 184 19.06 10.19 -17.97
CA HIS A 184 19.79 9.04 -18.48
C HIS A 184 18.92 8.10 -19.30
N PHE A 185 17.62 8.02 -19.01
CA PHE A 185 16.63 7.22 -19.72
C PHE A 185 15.58 8.09 -20.44
N GLY A 186 15.25 9.25 -19.89
CA GLY A 186 14.23 10.16 -20.42
C GLY A 186 12.83 9.88 -19.87
N LEU A 187 12.12 10.95 -19.50
CA LEU A 187 10.76 10.87 -18.95
C LEU A 187 9.74 10.36 -19.98
N ASP A 188 9.75 10.89 -21.20
CA ASP A 188 8.84 10.44 -22.26
C ASP A 188 9.03 8.95 -22.57
N ARG A 189 10.28 8.49 -22.63
CA ARG A 189 10.60 7.07 -22.83
C ARG A 189 10.10 6.21 -21.66
N LEU A 190 10.17 6.72 -20.43
CA LEU A 190 9.62 6.03 -19.27
C LEU A 190 8.09 5.88 -19.38
N TYR A 191 7.39 6.95 -19.79
CA TYR A 191 5.94 6.89 -19.98
C TYR A 191 5.53 5.93 -21.11
N GLU A 192 6.21 5.98 -22.26
CA GLU A 192 6.00 5.02 -23.35
C GLU A 192 6.18 3.57 -22.88
N LEU A 193 7.21 3.32 -22.06
CA LEU A 193 7.46 2.00 -21.49
C LEU A 193 6.37 1.60 -20.49
N CYS A 194 5.85 2.53 -19.69
CA CYS A 194 4.73 2.28 -18.78
C CYS A 194 3.44 1.94 -19.53
N ASP A 195 3.17 2.56 -20.68
CA ASP A 195 2.01 2.24 -21.52
C ASP A 195 2.11 0.81 -22.10
N ILE A 196 3.30 0.43 -22.58
CA ILE A 196 3.59 -0.95 -22.99
C ILE A 196 3.34 -1.89 -21.81
N ALA A 197 3.94 -1.61 -20.66
CA ALA A 197 3.78 -2.43 -19.47
C ALA A 197 2.31 -2.55 -19.06
N LYS A 198 1.50 -1.48 -19.15
CA LYS A 198 0.08 -1.51 -18.76
C LYS A 198 -0.71 -2.51 -19.59
N ARG A 199 -0.50 -2.55 -20.91
CA ARG A 199 -1.09 -3.58 -21.78
C ARG A 199 -0.60 -4.98 -21.42
N LEU A 200 0.70 -5.13 -21.15
CA LEU A 200 1.29 -6.45 -20.88
C LEU A 200 0.87 -7.05 -19.53
N VAL A 201 0.59 -6.21 -18.52
CA VAL A 201 0.15 -6.67 -17.20
C VAL A 201 -1.37 -6.86 -17.08
N GLU A 202 -2.15 -6.44 -18.08
CA GLU A 202 -3.61 -6.55 -18.09
C GLU A 202 -4.10 -8.00 -17.89
N PRO A 203 -3.53 -9.04 -18.55
CA PRO A 203 -3.94 -10.44 -18.32
C PRO A 203 -3.68 -10.94 -16.89
N PHE A 204 -2.83 -10.26 -16.13
CA PHE A 204 -2.53 -10.56 -14.73
C PHE A 204 -3.45 -9.79 -13.77
N ASN A 205 -4.40 -9.01 -14.28
CA ASN A 205 -5.30 -8.17 -13.50
C ASN A 205 -4.54 -7.22 -12.54
N ILE A 206 -3.42 -6.65 -12.99
CA ILE A 206 -2.65 -5.67 -12.20
C ILE A 206 -3.34 -4.31 -12.26
N ALA A 207 -3.68 -3.77 -11.08
CA ALA A 207 -4.47 -2.55 -10.98
C ALA A 207 -3.75 -1.35 -11.61
N ARG A 208 -2.47 -1.13 -11.25
CA ARG A 208 -1.72 0.06 -11.68
C ARG A 208 -0.33 -0.25 -12.21
N VAL A 209 0.06 0.49 -13.25
CA VAL A 209 1.46 0.68 -13.62
C VAL A 209 1.89 2.07 -13.16
N ILE A 210 3.06 2.20 -12.56
CA ILE A 210 3.52 3.46 -11.97
C ILE A 210 4.90 3.80 -12.51
N ALA A 211 4.99 4.93 -13.22
CA ALA A 211 6.26 5.56 -13.56
C ALA A 211 6.89 6.12 -12.27
N ARG A 212 8.17 5.86 -12.08
CA ARG A 212 8.95 6.30 -10.91
C ARG A 212 10.21 7.02 -11.38
N PRO A 213 10.06 8.19 -12.00
CA PRO A 213 11.21 8.99 -12.38
C PRO A 213 12.03 9.39 -11.15
N PHE A 214 13.34 9.45 -11.31
CA PHE A 214 14.26 9.87 -10.25
C PHE A 214 15.44 10.66 -10.82
N VAL A 215 16.09 11.42 -9.93
CA VAL A 215 17.30 12.19 -10.18
C VAL A 215 18.35 11.88 -9.10
N GLY A 216 19.55 12.44 -9.25
CA GLY A 216 20.69 12.19 -8.36
C GLY A 216 21.81 11.44 -9.09
N ASN A 217 22.98 11.33 -8.49
CA ASN A 217 24.16 10.78 -9.18
C ASN A 217 24.81 9.60 -8.45
N SER A 218 24.30 9.24 -7.28
CA SER A 218 24.79 8.11 -6.48
C SER A 218 23.70 7.55 -5.59
N SER A 219 23.92 6.32 -5.11
CA SER A 219 23.07 5.66 -4.12
C SER A 219 22.78 6.52 -2.86
N ALA A 220 23.65 7.47 -2.53
CA ALA A 220 23.49 8.37 -1.38
C ALA A 220 22.48 9.52 -1.61
N ASN A 221 22.18 9.89 -2.86
CA ASN A 221 21.38 11.07 -3.18
C ASN A 221 20.31 10.85 -4.26
N PHE A 222 19.94 9.60 -4.57
CA PHE A 222 18.80 9.36 -5.45
C PHE A 222 17.49 9.81 -4.82
N GLU A 223 16.74 10.61 -5.57
CA GLU A 223 15.46 11.16 -5.15
C GLU A 223 14.43 10.98 -6.25
N ARG A 224 13.24 10.49 -5.87
CA ARG A 224 12.10 10.40 -6.79
C ARG A 224 11.55 11.80 -7.04
N THR A 225 11.25 12.12 -8.29
CA THR A 225 10.67 13.40 -8.64
C THR A 225 9.14 13.37 -8.49
N ALA A 226 8.50 14.53 -8.64
CA ALA A 226 7.05 14.70 -8.61
C ALA A 226 6.38 14.47 -9.98
N ASN A 227 7.15 14.05 -10.99
CA ASN A 227 6.69 13.73 -12.34
C ASN A 227 5.93 12.40 -12.39
#